data_AF-A0AAD1JX83-F1
#
_entry.id   AF-A0AAD1JX83-F1
#
_cell.length_a   1.000
_cell.length_b   1.000
_cell.length_c   1.000
_cell.angle_alpha   90.00
_cell.angle_beta   90.00
_cell.angle_gamma   90.00
#
_symmetry.space_group_name_H-M   'P 1'
#
loop_
_entity.id
_entity.type
_entity.pdbx_description
1 polymer ?
#
loop_
_entity_poly.entity_id
_entity_poly.type
_entity_poly.pdbx_seq_one_letter_code
_entity_poly.pdbx_strand_id
1 'polypeptide(L)' 'MTELEKVVLQISEVISSFDFPLSVVQDVNKRLSDCQELGYAKQQLRYLQNIKKAMLGG' A
#
# COMPACT_ATOMS: atom_id res chain seq x y z
N MET A 1 -17.15 6.21 -6.78
CA MET A 1 -15.84 5.81 -6.23
C MET A 1 -15.64 6.50 -4.90
N THR A 2 -15.66 5.73 -3.82
CA THR A 2 -15.44 6.17 -2.45
C THR A 2 -13.97 6.58 -2.25
N GLU A 3 -13.70 7.33 -1.18
CA GLU A 3 -12.32 7.68 -0.82
C GLU A 3 -11.48 6.43 -0.50
N LEU A 4 -12.08 5.39 0.06
CA LEU A 4 -11.40 4.12 0.32
C LEU A 4 -10.96 3.46 -0.99
N GLU A 5 -11.85 3.36 -1.97
CA GLU A 5 -11.54 2.81 -3.29
C GLU A 5 -10.41 3.57 -3.98
N LYS A 6 -10.39 4.91 -3.87
CA LYS A 6 -9.29 5.74 -4.39
C LYS A 6 -7.94 5.38 -3.77
N VAL A 7 -7.90 5.19 -2.44
CA VAL A 7 -6.67 4.84 -1.74
C VAL A 7 -6.20 3.43 -2.10
N VAL A 8 -7.13 2.47 -2.21
CA VAL A 8 -6.80 1.10 -2.64
C VAL A 8 -6.26 1.08 -4.07
N LEU A 9 -6.81 1.88 -4.97
CA LEU A 9 -6.26 2.04 -6.33
C LEU A 9 -4.84 2.60 -6.32
N GLN A 10 -4.58 3.65 -5.52
CA GLN A 10 -3.22 4.20 -5.37
C GLN A 10 -2.24 3.16 -4.81
N ILE A 11 -2.68 2.31 -3.87
CA ILE A 11 -1.85 1.20 -3.37
C ILE A 11 -1.50 0.24 -4.50
N SER A 12 -2.48 -0.17 -5.30
CA SER A 12 -2.28 -1.06 -6.44
C SER A 12 -1.34 -0.47 -7.49
N GLU A 13 -1.46 0.83 -7.78
CA GLU A 13 -0.55 1.56 -8.68
C GLU A 13 0.88 1.59 -8.14
N VAL A 14 1.04 1.87 -6.84
CA VAL A 14 2.36 1.87 -6.19
C VAL A 14 2.99 0.48 -6.26
N ILE A 15 2.24 -0.58 -5.94
CA ILE A 15 2.72 -1.96 -6.00
C ILE A 15 3.09 -2.36 -7.43
N SER A 16 2.29 -1.97 -8.42
CA SER A 16 2.54 -2.33 -9.82
C SER A 16 3.70 -1.54 -10.45
N SER A 17 4.05 -0.38 -9.89
CA SER A 17 5.10 0.51 -10.40
C SER A 17 6.45 0.35 -9.68
N PHE A 18 6.57 -0.57 -8.72
CA PHE A 18 7.78 -0.77 -7.95
C PHE A 18 7.92 -2.24 -7.50
N ASP A 19 9.11 -2.82 -7.66
CA ASP A 19 9.40 -4.20 -7.25
C ASP A 19 9.53 -4.31 -5.73
N PHE A 20 8.39 -4.34 -5.04
CA PHE A 20 8.34 -4.65 -3.62
C PHE A 20 8.66 -6.13 -3.36
N PRO A 21 9.29 -6.45 -2.24
CA PRO A 21 9.39 -7.83 -1.77
C PRO A 21 8.00 -8.47 -1.66
N LEU A 22 7.87 -9.74 -2.07
CA LEU A 22 6.61 -10.47 -2.03
C LEU A 22 5.95 -10.43 -0.64
N SER A 23 6.74 -10.50 0.42
CA SER A 23 6.27 -10.42 1.81
C SER A 23 5.55 -9.10 2.12
N VAL A 24 6.03 -7.99 1.57
CA VAL A 24 5.41 -6.66 1.73
C VAL A 24 4.06 -6.61 1.01
N VAL A 25 4.00 -7.10 -0.22
CA VAL A 25 2.75 -7.14 -1.02
C VAL A 25 1.71 -8.01 -0.33
N GLN A 26 2.10 -9.19 0.16
CA GLN A 26 1.21 -10.10 0.89
C GLN A 26 0.70 -9.49 2.20
N ASP A 27 1.58 -8.84 2.98
CA ASP A 27 1.19 -8.18 4.24
C ASP A 27 0.17 -7.07 4.00
N VAL A 28 0.42 -6.18 3.03
CA VAL A 28 -0.51 -5.08 2.70
C VAL A 28 -1.86 -5.61 2.21
N ASN A 29 -1.85 -6.60 1.32
CA ASN A 29 -3.09 -7.20 0.82
C ASN A 29 -3.91 -7.85 1.94
N LYS A 30 -3.26 -8.58 2.85
CA LYS A 30 -3.92 -9.17 4.01
C LYS A 30 -4.55 -8.10 4.89
N ARG A 31 -3.80 -7.04 5.21
CA ARG A 31 -4.27 -5.93 6.05
C ARG A 31 -5.46 -5.20 5.45
N LEU A 32 -5.47 -4.98 4.14
CA LEU A 32 -6.60 -4.36 3.44
C LEU A 32 -7.83 -5.27 3.38
N SER A 33 -7.63 -6.60 3.31
CA SER A 33 -8.73 -7.56 3.41
C SER A 33 -9.31 -7.65 4.81
N ASP A 34 -8.45 -7.58 5.83
CA ASP A 34 -8.86 -7.70 7.24
C ASP A 34 -9.54 -6.41 7.75
N CYS A 35 -9.21 -5.24 7.18
CA CYS A 35 -9.75 -3.95 7.61
C CYS A 35 -10.00 -2.99 6.44
N GLN A 36 -11.29 -2.76 6.14
CA GLN A 36 -11.75 -1.85 5.08
C GLN A 36 -12.07 -0.44 5.62
N GLU A 37 -11.13 0.13 6.37
CA GLU A 37 -11.26 1.47 6.95
C GLU A 37 -10.32 2.46 6.23
N LEU A 38 -10.80 3.68 5.96
CA LEU A 38 -10.08 4.66 5.15
C LEU A 38 -8.74 5.09 5.79
N GLY A 39 -8.74 5.36 7.09
CA GLY A 39 -7.54 5.71 7.84
C GLY A 39 -6.50 4.60 7.80
N TYR A 40 -6.95 3.35 7.95
CA TYR A 40 -6.08 2.19 7.87
C TYR A 40 -5.51 1.98 6.47
N ALA A 41 -6.32 2.12 5.41
CA ALA A 41 -5.83 2.06 4.04
C ALA A 41 -4.79 3.16 3.74
N LYS A 42 -5.01 4.39 4.23
CA LYS A 42 -4.02 5.48 4.11
C LYS A 42 -2.72 5.16 4.85
N GLN A 43 -2.80 4.48 5.99
CA GLN A 43 -1.62 4.03 6.72
C GLN A 43 -0.80 3.01 5.89
N GLN A 44 -1.46 2.06 5.21
CA GLN A 44 -0.79 1.09 4.33
C GLN A 44 -0.12 1.77 3.13
N LEU A 45 -0.80 2.73 2.50
CA LEU A 45 -0.22 3.51 1.40
C LEU A 45 1.06 4.24 1.82
N ARG A 46 1.04 4.90 2.99
CA ARG A 46 2.23 5.58 3.53
C ARG A 46 3.36 4.61 3.84
N TYR A 47 3.05 3.43 4.37
CA TYR A 47 4.03 2.38 4.63
C TYR A 47 4.75 1.94 3.34
N LEU A 48 4.00 1.66 2.27
CA LEU A 48 4.57 1.33 0.96
C LEU A 48 5.46 2.44 0.39
N GLN A 49 5.01 3.69 0.48
CA GLN A 49 5.80 4.85 0.03
C GLN A 49 7.12 4.98 0.81
N ASN A 50 7.10 4.72 2.11
CA ASN A 50 8.30 4.74 2.94
C ASN A 50 9.28 3.62 2.58
N ILE A 51 8.78 2.40 2.33
CA ILE A 51 9.62 1.28 1.86
C ILE A 51 10.25 1.62 0.51
N LYS A 52 9.45 2.10 -0.44
CA LYS A 52 9.94 2.55 -1.75
C LYS A 52 11.03 3.59 -1.61
N LYS A 53 10.83 4.59 -0.74
CA LYS A 53 11.84 5.63 -0.46
C LYS A 53 13.13 5.04 0.15
N ALA A 54 13.00 4.13 1.12
CA ALA A 54 14.16 3.49 1.75
C ALA A 54 14.98 2.66 0.76
N MET A 55 14.30 1.92 -0.13
CA MET A 55 14.95 1.10 -1.16
C MET A 55 15.60 1.93 -2.27
N LEU A 56 15.10 3.12 -2.56
CA LEU A 56 15.66 4.05 -3.55
C LEU A 56 16.83 4.91 -3.03
N GLY A 57 17.25 4.71 -1.76
CA GLY A 57 18.37 5.43 -1.17
C GLY A 57 17.94 6.36 -0.03
N GLY A 58 17.56 5.76 1.09
CA GLY A 58 17.85 6.36 2.40
C GLY A 58 19.35 6.40 2.66
#